data_AF-A0A0L6UB99-F1
#
_entry.id   AF-A0A0L6UB99-F1
#
_cell.length_a   1.000
_cell.length_b   1.000
_cell.length_c   1.000
_cell.angle_alpha   90.00
_cell.angle_beta   90.00
_cell.angle_gamma   90.00
#
_symmetry.space_group_name_H-M   'P 1'
#
loop_
_entity.id
_entity.type
_entity.pdbx_description
1 polymer ?
#
loop_
_entity_poly.entity_id
_entity_poly.type
_entity_poly.pdbx_seq_one_letter_code
_entity_poly.pdbx_strand_id
1 'polypeptide(L)'
;MPGPMLGCIGRLLDHTMQSPADQFLQSIQVPTSDKIMTQINEAREKLQDTRAIVEVLQGALETVKQLPEGVDRRVLIRELESNINRHKLLIQRESTKLSVKEKYLKNVMKIDIPQGDTASSSSH
;
A
#
# COMPACT_ATOMS: atom_id res chain seq x y z
N MET A 1 -80.06 -2.98 1.75
CA MET A 1 -79.09 -2.11 2.44
C MET A 1 -78.86 -2.69 3.82
N PRO A 2 -77.61 -3.04 4.17
CA PRO A 2 -76.71 -2.10 4.84
C PRO A 2 -75.27 -2.05 4.27
N GLY A 3 -74.72 -0.83 4.28
CA GLY A 3 -73.33 -0.36 4.49
C GLY A 3 -72.09 -1.10 3.93
N PRO A 4 -71.21 -0.41 3.17
CA PRO A 4 -69.84 -0.86 2.89
C PRO A 4 -68.87 -0.37 3.96
N MET A 5 -67.91 -1.19 4.40
CA MET A 5 -66.79 -0.73 5.22
C MET A 5 -65.50 -1.50 4.92
N LEU A 6 -64.52 -0.72 4.46
CA LEU A 6 -63.10 -0.81 4.79
C LEU A 6 -62.32 -2.05 4.37
N GLY A 7 -61.53 -1.86 3.32
CA GLY A 7 -60.44 -2.76 2.97
C GLY A 7 -59.43 -2.11 2.04
N CYS A 8 -59.07 -0.85 2.26
CA CYS A 8 -57.87 -0.26 1.65
C CYS A 8 -56.65 -0.92 2.30
N ILE A 9 -56.33 -2.16 1.88
CA ILE A 9 -55.08 -2.81 2.22
C ILE A 9 -53.99 -1.97 1.55
N GLY A 10 -53.29 -1.22 2.40
CA GLY A 10 -52.23 -0.32 2.02
C GLY A 10 -51.18 -1.04 1.20
N ARG A 11 -50.99 -0.59 -0.04
CA ARG A 11 -49.67 -0.60 -0.65
C ARG A 11 -48.82 0.42 0.10
N LEU A 12 -48.35 0.07 1.29
CA LEU A 12 -47.13 0.67 1.81
C LEU A 12 -46.01 0.05 0.98
N LEU A 13 -45.59 0.81 -0.02
CA LEU A 13 -44.31 0.65 -0.66
C LEU A 13 -43.27 0.66 0.46
N ASP A 14 -42.62 -0.48 0.68
CA ASP A 14 -41.32 -0.58 1.34
C ASP A 14 -40.32 0.23 0.50
N HIS A 15 -40.40 1.57 0.60
CA HIS A 15 -39.27 2.42 0.34
C HIS A 15 -38.31 2.15 1.50
N THR A 16 -37.42 1.18 1.30
CA THR A 16 -36.20 1.05 2.09
C THR A 16 -35.51 2.40 2.03
N MET A 17 -35.66 3.19 3.08
CA MET A 17 -34.88 4.39 3.35
C MET A 17 -33.44 3.93 3.56
N GLN A 18 -32.72 3.71 2.47
CA GLN A 18 -31.30 3.40 2.51
C GLN A 18 -30.60 4.56 3.19
N SER A 19 -29.86 4.27 4.25
CA SER A 19 -29.13 5.29 4.98
C SER A 19 -28.12 5.97 4.05
N PRO A 20 -27.86 7.28 4.21
CA PRO A 20 -26.76 7.94 3.50
C PRO A 20 -25.41 7.21 3.65
N ALA A 21 -25.21 6.49 4.76
CA ALA A 21 -24.04 5.64 4.97
C ALA A 21 -24.02 4.44 4.00
N ASP A 22 -25.15 3.80 3.74
CA ASP A 22 -25.26 2.65 2.82
C ASP A 22 -25.06 3.10 1.38
N GLN A 23 -25.63 4.25 1.00
CA GLN A 23 -25.40 4.87 -0.31
C GLN A 23 -23.92 5.22 -0.51
N PHE A 24 -23.27 5.75 0.52
CA PHE A 24 -21.84 6.02 0.48
C PHE A 24 -21.03 4.73 0.31
N LEU A 25 -21.30 3.69 1.10
CA LEU A 25 -20.61 2.40 0.99
C LEU A 25 -20.78 1.76 -0.39
N GLN A 26 -21.96 1.88 -1.01
CA GLN A 26 -22.21 1.40 -2.37
C GLN A 26 -21.47 2.20 -3.45
N SER A 27 -21.14 3.48 -3.17
CA SER A 27 -20.32 4.30 -4.06
C SER A 27 -18.82 3.99 -3.99
N ILE A 28 -18.36 3.30 -2.94
CA ILE A 28 -16.96 2.94 -2.78
C ILE A 28 -16.61 1.81 -3.76
N GLN A 29 -15.85 2.15 -4.81
CA GLN A 29 -15.20 1.14 -5.64
C GLN A 29 -14.05 0.49 -4.87
N VAL A 30 -14.30 -0.72 -4.39
CA VAL A 30 -13.27 -1.58 -3.81
C VAL A 30 -12.50 -2.28 -4.93
N PRO A 31 -11.16 -2.17 -5.00
CA PRO A 31 -10.37 -2.90 -5.98
C PRO A 31 -10.55 -4.41 -5.82
N THR A 32 -10.57 -5.14 -6.93
CA THR A 32 -10.58 -6.61 -6.91
C THR A 32 -9.30 -7.16 -6.29
N SER A 33 -9.36 -8.38 -5.73
CA SER A 33 -8.19 -9.04 -5.13
C SER A 33 -7.01 -9.06 -6.08
N ASP A 34 -7.23 -9.48 -7.33
CA ASP A 34 -6.17 -9.60 -8.34
C ASP A 34 -5.48 -8.26 -8.58
N LYS A 35 -6.25 -7.17 -8.65
CA LYS A 35 -5.71 -5.83 -8.81
C LYS A 35 -4.87 -5.41 -7.60
N ILE A 36 -5.28 -5.77 -6.38
CA ILE A 36 -4.50 -5.49 -5.17
C ILE A 36 -3.22 -6.34 -5.17
N MET A 37 -3.30 -7.61 -5.59
CA MET A 37 -2.15 -8.51 -5.64
C MET A 37 -1.10 -8.05 -6.67
N THR A 38 -1.53 -7.62 -7.86
CA THR A 38 -0.64 -6.97 -8.85
C THR A 38 0.05 -5.75 -8.24
N GLN A 39 -0.70 -4.87 -7.57
CA GLN A 39 -0.13 -3.68 -6.93
C GLN A 39 0.86 -4.02 -5.81
N ILE A 40 0.65 -5.12 -5.08
CA ILE A 40 1.58 -5.62 -4.06
C ILE A 40 2.88 -6.08 -4.70
N ASN A 41 2.81 -6.86 -5.78
CA ASN A 41 3.99 -7.35 -6.48
C ASN A 41 4.81 -6.20 -7.08
N GLU A 42 4.15 -5.27 -7.77
CA GLU A 42 4.80 -4.06 -8.32
C GLU A 42 5.44 -3.21 -7.21
N ALA A 43 4.78 -3.09 -6.05
CA ALA A 43 5.33 -2.34 -4.93
C ALA A 43 6.54 -3.04 -4.30
N ARG A 44 6.54 -4.38 -4.22
CA ARG A 44 7.68 -5.17 -3.74
C ARG A 44 8.90 -5.01 -4.64
N GLU A 45 8.70 -5.10 -5.96
CA GLU A 45 9.75 -4.90 -6.96
C GLU A 45 10.34 -3.48 -6.86
N LYS A 46 9.50 -2.45 -6.88
CA LYS A 46 9.95 -1.05 -6.72
C LYS A 46 10.69 -0.81 -5.41
N LEU A 47 10.27 -1.45 -4.31
CA LEU A 47 10.96 -1.36 -3.02
C LEU A 47 12.34 -2.02 -3.08
N GLN A 48 12.46 -3.14 -3.77
CA GLN A 48 13.75 -3.82 -3.98
C GLN A 48 14.70 -2.93 -4.80
N ASP A 49 14.23 -2.37 -5.92
CA ASP A 49 15.03 -1.46 -6.75
C ASP A 49 15.47 -0.22 -5.96
N THR A 50 14.57 0.36 -5.17
CA THR A 50 14.88 1.54 -4.35
C THR A 50 15.92 1.20 -3.28
N ARG A 51 15.90 -0.01 -2.71
CA ARG A 51 16.93 -0.47 -1.77
C ARG A 51 18.29 -0.62 -2.45
N ALA A 52 18.33 -1.21 -3.64
CA ALA A 52 19.55 -1.33 -4.42
C ALA A 52 20.16 0.05 -4.75
N ILE A 53 19.33 1.05 -5.07
CA ILE A 53 19.80 2.44 -5.25
C ILE A 53 20.46 2.98 -3.98
N VAL A 54 19.86 2.74 -2.80
CA VAL A 54 20.44 3.17 -1.52
C VAL A 54 21.80 2.51 -1.29
N GLU A 55 21.94 1.22 -1.58
CA GLU A 55 23.21 0.50 -1.44
C GLU A 55 24.30 1.09 -2.34
N VAL A 56 23.97 1.41 -3.60
CA VAL A 56 24.90 2.08 -4.53
C VAL A 56 25.30 3.46 -4.01
N LEU A 57 24.34 4.26 -3.54
CA LEU A 57 24.62 5.59 -3.00
C LEU A 57 25.48 5.53 -1.72
N GLN A 58 25.28 4.51 -0.87
CA GLN A 58 26.11 4.27 0.30
C GLN A 58 27.53 3.87 -0.11
N GLY A 59 27.69 3.00 -1.10
CA GLY A 59 29.00 2.66 -1.66
C GLY A 59 29.74 3.90 -2.19
N ALA A 60 29.04 4.74 -2.95
CA ALA A 60 29.60 6.00 -3.45
C ALA A 60 30.00 6.96 -2.31
N LEU A 61 29.18 7.07 -1.26
CA LEU A 61 29.49 7.88 -0.08
C LEU A 61 30.79 7.41 0.60
N GLU A 62 30.97 6.10 0.77
CA GLU A 62 32.19 5.55 1.36
C GLU A 62 33.42 5.80 0.47
N THR A 63 33.29 5.70 -0.86
CA THR A 63 34.37 6.07 -1.78
C THR A 63 34.73 7.55 -1.67
N VAL A 64 33.74 8.45 -1.63
CA VAL A 64 33.98 9.90 -1.53
C VAL A 64 34.61 10.28 -0.19
N LYS A 65 34.27 9.58 0.90
CA LYS A 65 34.90 9.78 2.21
C LYS A 65 36.39 9.45 2.20
N GLN A 66 36.87 8.58 1.32
CA GLN A 66 38.30 8.24 1.19
C GLN A 66 39.09 9.25 0.36
N LEU A 67 38.42 10.14 -0.38
CA LEU A 67 39.10 11.18 -1.17
C LEU A 67 39.77 12.22 -0.25
N PRO A 68 40.83 12.90 -0.72
CA PRO A 68 41.47 13.98 0.02
C PRO A 68 40.47 15.07 0.45
N GLU A 69 40.76 15.70 1.58
CA GLU A 69 39.88 16.75 2.11
C GLU A 69 39.84 17.96 1.17
N GLY A 70 38.63 18.43 0.88
CA GLY A 70 38.39 19.57 0.00
C GLY A 70 36.96 20.09 0.13
N VAL A 71 36.72 21.31 -0.35
CA VAL A 71 35.38 21.91 -0.38
C VAL A 71 34.43 21.03 -1.21
N ASP A 72 34.86 20.58 -2.39
CA ASP A 72 34.07 19.76 -3.30
C ASP A 72 33.68 18.40 -2.69
N ARG A 73 34.62 17.77 -1.97
CA ARG A 73 34.34 16.54 -1.21
C ARG A 73 33.21 16.74 -0.19
N ARG A 74 33.23 17.85 0.56
CA ARG A 74 32.19 18.14 1.56
C ARG A 74 30.82 18.39 0.92
N VAL A 75 30.79 19.07 -0.23
CA VAL A 75 29.55 19.28 -1.00
C VAL A 75 29.01 17.94 -1.47
N LEU A 76 29.84 17.11 -2.09
CA LEU A 76 29.45 15.80 -2.60
C LEU A 76 28.97 14.84 -1.49
N ILE A 77 29.63 14.84 -0.33
CA ILE A 77 29.18 14.07 0.86
C ILE A 77 27.76 14.50 1.27
N ARG A 78 27.50 15.80 1.40
CA ARG A 78 26.17 16.30 1.79
C ARG A 78 25.10 15.95 0.76
N GLU A 79 25.42 16.04 -0.53
CA GLU A 79 24.48 15.66 -1.59
C GLU A 79 24.16 14.18 -1.55
N LEU A 80 25.16 13.31 -1.36
CA LEU A 80 24.97 11.87 -1.23
C LEU A 80 24.14 11.53 0.02
N GLU A 81 24.44 12.14 1.17
CA GLU A 81 23.67 11.95 2.41
C GLU A 81 22.21 12.38 2.26
N SER A 82 21.98 13.54 1.63
CA SER A 82 20.63 14.03 1.31
C SER A 82 19.87 13.05 0.41
N ASN A 83 20.54 12.54 -0.63
CA ASN A 83 19.96 11.60 -1.58
C ASN A 83 19.63 10.24 -0.94
N ILE A 84 20.53 9.71 -0.11
CA ILE A 84 20.30 8.50 0.71
C ILE A 84 19.09 8.69 1.62
N ASN A 85 19.02 9.81 2.33
CA ASN A 85 17.90 10.09 3.24
C ASN A 85 16.57 10.17 2.49
N ARG A 86 16.54 10.81 1.32
CA ARG A 86 15.36 10.86 0.45
C ARG A 86 14.88 9.45 0.07
N HIS A 87 15.78 8.59 -0.38
CA HIS A 87 15.42 7.22 -0.78
C HIS A 87 15.01 6.35 0.42
N LYS A 88 15.62 6.52 1.60
CA LYS A 88 15.18 5.86 2.84
C LYS A 88 13.75 6.23 3.22
N LEU A 89 13.39 7.52 3.12
CA LEU A 89 12.02 7.98 3.39
C LEU A 89 11.02 7.40 2.37
N LEU A 90 11.40 7.29 1.10
CA LEU A 90 10.57 6.64 0.08
C LEU A 90 10.34 5.15 0.41
N ILE A 91 11.39 4.43 0.81
CA ILE A 91 11.28 3.02 1.23
C ILE A 91 10.30 2.88 2.40
N GLN A 92 10.41 3.74 3.43
CA GLN A 92 9.51 3.71 4.57
C GLN A 92 8.05 3.94 4.14
N ARG A 93 7.81 5.00 3.36
CA ARG A 93 6.46 5.35 2.88
C ARG A 93 5.84 4.21 2.08
N GLU A 94 6.57 3.65 1.12
CA GLU A 94 6.04 2.60 0.26
C GLU A 94 5.91 1.26 1.00
N SER A 95 6.79 0.95 1.96
CA SER A 95 6.64 -0.22 2.84
C SER A 95 5.38 -0.13 3.71
N THR A 96 5.05 1.06 4.22
CA THR A 96 3.81 1.26 4.97
C THR A 96 2.58 1.06 4.09
N LYS A 97 2.56 1.65 2.89
CA LYS A 97 1.45 1.46 1.93
C LYS A 97 1.28 -0.01 1.55
N LEU A 98 2.39 -0.71 1.31
CA LEU A 98 2.40 -2.14 1.03
C LEU A 98 1.78 -2.92 2.20
N SER A 99 2.22 -2.67 3.43
CA SER A 99 1.68 -3.34 4.62
C SER A 99 0.17 -3.13 4.79
N VAL A 100 -0.35 -1.94 4.47
CA VAL A 100 -1.81 -1.69 4.50
C VAL A 100 -2.54 -2.54 3.47
N LYS A 101 -2.03 -2.63 2.24
CA LYS A 101 -2.61 -3.49 1.19
C LYS A 101 -2.57 -4.97 1.57
N GLU A 102 -1.44 -5.41 2.14
CA GLU A 102 -1.27 -6.79 2.59
C GLU A 102 -2.24 -7.14 3.72
N LYS A 103 -2.36 -6.26 4.72
CA LYS A 103 -3.33 -6.40 5.82
C LYS A 103 -4.77 -6.38 5.31
N TYR A 104 -5.08 -5.57 4.30
CA TYR A 104 -6.42 -5.52 3.71
C TYR A 104 -6.79 -6.85 3.05
N LEU A 105 -5.93 -7.41 2.19
CA LEU A 105 -6.16 -8.72 1.58
C LEU A 105 -6.35 -9.82 2.65
N LYS A 106 -5.46 -9.86 3.65
CA LYS A 106 -5.53 -10.87 4.71
C LYS A 106 -6.77 -10.73 5.58
N ASN A 107 -7.06 -9.52 6.07
CA ASN A 107 -8.05 -9.33 7.13
C ASN A 107 -9.46 -9.08 6.60
N VAL A 108 -9.58 -8.40 5.45
CA VAL A 108 -10.87 -8.05 4.85
C VAL A 108 -11.26 -9.07 3.78
N MET A 109 -10.35 -9.40 2.87
CA MET A 109 -10.63 -10.32 1.77
C MET A 109 -10.39 -11.80 2.13
N LYS A 110 -9.77 -12.08 3.28
CA LYS A 110 -9.43 -13.43 3.76
C LYS A 110 -8.51 -14.20 2.80
N ILE A 111 -7.65 -13.48 2.09
CA ILE A 111 -6.69 -14.04 1.13
C ILE A 111 -5.31 -14.01 1.77
N ASP A 112 -4.70 -15.19 1.90
CA ASP A 112 -3.32 -15.31 2.33
C ASP A 112 -2.38 -14.90 1.19
N ILE A 113 -1.44 -14.04 1.55
CA ILE A 113 -0.41 -13.56 0.64
C ILE A 113 0.80 -14.43 0.89
N PRO A 114 1.35 -15.11 -0.13
CA PRO A 114 2.63 -15.78 0.03
C PRO A 114 3.65 -14.76 0.56
N GLN A 115 4.13 -15.02 1.77
CA GLN A 115 5.35 -14.41 2.24
C GLN A 115 6.42 -14.88 1.27
N GLY A 116 7.16 -13.94 0.67
CA GLY A 116 8.36 -14.31 -0.05
C GLY A 116 9.33 -14.84 0.98
N ASP A 117 9.25 -16.14 1.27
CA ASP A 117 10.15 -16.79 2.21
C ASP A 117 11.55 -16.63 1.68
N THR A 118 12.38 -15.98 2.50
CA THR A 118 13.80 -16.24 2.59
C THR A 118 14.03 -17.72 2.37
N ALA A 119 14.73 -18.08 1.30
CA ALA A 119 15.21 -19.43 1.08
C ALA A 119 16.05 -19.85 2.29
N SER A 120 15.41 -20.52 3.24
CA SER A 120 16.09 -21.30 4.25
C SER A 120 16.73 -22.47 3.51
N SER A 121 18.00 -22.31 3.20
CA SER A 121 18.89 -23.40 2.82
C SER A 121 18.96 -24.38 3.99
N SER A 122 18.02 -25.34 4.04
CA SER A 122 18.19 -26.56 4.82
C SER A 122 18.96 -27.55 3.95
N SER A 123 20.28 -27.57 4.11
CA SER A 123 21.14 -28.62 3.60
C SER A 123 21.00 -29.85 4.50
N HIS A 124 20.50 -30.96 3.96
CA HIS A 124 20.73 -32.31 4.48
C HIS A 124 21.56 -33.08 3.45
#